data_AF-A0A7V3NQ20-F1
#
_entry.id   AF-A0A7V3NQ20-F1
#
_cell.length_a   1.000
_cell.length_b   1.000
_cell.length_c   1.000
_cell.angle_alpha   90.00
_cell.angle_beta   90.00
_cell.angle_gamma   90.00
#
_symmetry.space_group_name_H-M   'P 1'
#
loop_
_entity.id
_entity.type
_entity.pdbx_description
1 polymer ?
#
loop_
_entity_poly.entity_id
_entity_poly.type
_entity_poly.pdbx_seq_one_letter_code
_entity_poly.pdbx_strand_id
1 'polypeptide(L)'
;MRRVFLLAILFLVLAVRSLGEEPAKPSDEKPVAEQSHPSSQPAPSCPEPADSSTAMKAKVDAEIQKRVKELIELINQEPNVLMVNPKAVVVKDENWRPYTPDGKYNQDFKVIPDDSSPEVSQALKIEQNRQKWTNELVMIGLPAVPELIKASLDTGRKYRYFYITALGLIKDVKATPAILKYYQEGIDQEKLAKSMEKMAAVEDAEALRKEAIFRKGVAIEALKNISGKDFGDDYAKWEQWWKDMEKKIGPVELPKLYEIKGTNEKPSTQFVPATVSPAGGSTAK
;
A
#
# COMPACT_ATOMS: atom_id res chain seq x y z
N MET A 1 -10.28 -16.68 -8.07
CA MET A 1 -10.35 -15.27 -7.63
C MET A 1 -9.05 -14.47 -7.84
N ARG A 2 -7.85 -15.01 -7.56
CA ARG A 2 -6.58 -14.27 -7.75
C ARG A 2 -6.31 -13.80 -9.19
N ARG A 3 -6.78 -14.51 -10.22
CA ARG A 3 -6.57 -14.16 -11.65
C ARG A 3 -7.45 -13.01 -12.17
N VAL A 4 -8.64 -12.81 -11.61
CA VAL A 4 -9.54 -11.69 -11.98
C VAL A 4 -9.04 -10.38 -11.33
N PHE A 5 -8.42 -10.49 -10.16
CA PHE A 5 -7.85 -9.37 -9.42
C PHE A 5 -6.70 -8.67 -10.15
N LEU A 6 -5.85 -9.42 -10.86
CA LEU A 6 -4.70 -8.87 -11.61
C LEU A 6 -5.09 -8.15 -12.92
N LEU A 7 -6.16 -8.60 -13.59
CA LEU A 7 -6.59 -8.03 -14.87
C LEU A 7 -7.30 -6.69 -14.71
N ALA A 8 -8.05 -6.48 -13.62
CA ALA A 8 -8.69 -5.20 -13.32
C ALA A 8 -7.66 -4.09 -12.98
N ILE A 9 -6.52 -4.46 -12.41
CA ILE A 9 -5.46 -3.52 -11.99
C ILE A 9 -4.61 -3.05 -13.19
N LEU A 10 -4.35 -3.92 -14.18
CA LEU A 10 -3.53 -3.57 -15.35
C LEU A 10 -4.22 -2.58 -16.29
N PHE A 11 -5.55 -2.63 -16.41
CA PHE A 11 -6.32 -1.70 -17.25
C PHE A 11 -6.39 -0.27 -16.67
N LEU A 12 -6.17 -0.11 -15.36
CA LEU A 12 -6.33 1.19 -14.68
C LEU A 12 -5.09 2.10 -14.80
N VAL A 13 -3.88 1.51 -14.88
CA VAL A 13 -2.61 2.26 -14.99
C VAL A 13 -2.47 2.98 -16.35
N LEU A 14 -3.17 2.52 -17.38
CA LEU A 14 -3.12 3.12 -18.72
C LEU A 14 -4.02 4.37 -18.87
N ALA A 15 -5.07 4.51 -18.06
CA ALA A 15 -6.04 5.61 -18.20
C ALA A 15 -5.55 6.97 -17.67
N VAL A 16 -4.60 6.98 -16.72
CA VAL A 16 -4.11 8.23 -16.08
C VAL A 16 -3.11 8.98 -16.96
N ARG A 17 -2.53 8.33 -17.99
CA ARG A 17 -1.47 8.91 -18.83
C ARG A 17 -1.94 9.91 -19.90
N SER A 18 -3.24 10.18 -20.00
CA SER A 18 -3.82 10.96 -21.11
C SER A 18 -4.09 12.44 -20.80
N LEU A 19 -3.73 12.95 -19.61
CA LEU A 19 -4.03 14.34 -19.23
C LEU A 19 -2.76 15.12 -18.84
N GLY A 20 -2.21 15.78 -19.86
CA GLY A 20 -1.68 17.15 -19.77
C GLY A 20 -0.27 17.33 -19.22
N GLU A 21 0.59 17.96 -20.04
CA GLU A 21 1.54 18.97 -19.55
C GLU A 21 2.03 19.83 -20.73
N GLU A 22 1.66 21.12 -20.70
CA GLU A 22 2.20 22.20 -21.52
C GLU A 22 3.10 23.06 -20.61
N PRO A 23 4.38 23.29 -20.94
CA PRO A 23 5.30 23.98 -20.03
C PRO A 23 5.24 25.51 -20.17
N ALA A 24 5.00 26.19 -19.04
CA ALA A 24 5.09 27.64 -18.90
C ALA A 24 6.56 28.12 -18.77
N LYS A 25 6.86 29.25 -19.42
CA LYS A 25 8.15 29.96 -19.42
C LYS A 25 8.43 30.66 -18.08
N PRO A 26 9.69 30.70 -17.61
CA PRO A 26 10.09 31.53 -16.47
C PRO A 26 10.48 32.96 -16.89
N SER A 27 10.10 33.93 -16.07
CA SER A 27 10.45 35.34 -16.16
C SER A 27 11.59 35.71 -15.19
N ASP A 28 12.56 36.45 -15.70
CA ASP A 28 13.75 36.96 -15.02
C ASP A 28 13.43 38.00 -13.94
N GLU A 29 14.03 37.87 -12.76
CA GLU A 29 14.02 38.88 -11.70
C GLU A 29 15.44 39.19 -11.20
N LYS A 30 15.77 40.48 -11.15
CA LYS A 30 17.08 41.06 -10.81
C LYS A 30 17.31 41.12 -9.29
N PRO A 31 18.57 41.10 -8.83
CA PRO A 31 18.90 41.25 -7.41
C PRO A 31 18.94 42.73 -6.98
N VAL A 32 18.32 43.03 -5.84
CA VAL A 32 18.41 44.31 -5.12
C VAL A 32 19.38 44.16 -3.94
N ALA A 33 20.24 45.16 -3.78
CA ALA A 33 21.33 45.22 -2.81
C ALA A 33 20.86 45.36 -1.36
N GLU A 34 21.54 44.67 -0.44
CA GLU A 34 21.28 44.64 0.99
C GLU A 34 22.18 45.65 1.72
N GLN A 35 21.56 46.62 2.39
CA GLN A 35 22.20 47.61 3.26
C GLN A 35 22.28 47.09 4.70
N SER A 36 23.46 47.21 5.28
CA SER A 36 23.82 46.86 6.65
C SER A 36 23.43 47.95 7.65
N HIS A 37 22.71 47.57 8.70
CA HIS A 37 22.51 48.40 9.90
C HIS A 37 22.73 47.60 11.20
N PRO A 38 23.14 48.29 12.29
CA PRO A 38 23.76 47.65 13.45
C PRO A 38 22.76 47.19 14.52
N SER A 39 23.23 46.15 15.21
CA SER A 39 22.68 45.50 16.40
C SER A 39 22.21 46.48 17.48
N SER A 40 20.93 46.37 17.85
CA SER A 40 20.35 46.88 19.11
C SER A 40 19.72 45.70 19.86
N GLN A 41 20.16 45.49 21.10
CA GLN A 41 19.63 44.44 21.97
C GLN A 41 18.19 44.77 22.42
N PRO A 42 17.26 43.80 22.37
CA PRO A 42 15.89 44.03 22.82
C PRO A 42 15.76 43.89 24.34
N ALA A 43 15.00 44.81 24.93
CA ALA A 43 14.50 44.78 26.30
C ALA A 43 13.61 43.55 26.56
N PRO A 44 13.46 43.10 27.82
CA PRO A 44 12.61 41.96 28.17
C PRO A 44 11.14 42.24 27.83
N SER A 45 10.66 41.57 26.78
CA SER A 45 9.31 41.66 26.25
C SER A 45 8.30 41.01 27.19
N CYS A 46 7.22 41.73 27.47
CA CYS A 46 6.03 41.18 28.12
C CYS A 46 5.50 39.98 27.30
N PRO A 47 5.01 38.91 27.94
CA PRO A 47 4.43 37.77 27.24
C PRO A 47 3.21 38.25 26.44
N GLU A 48 3.37 38.25 25.12
CA GLU A 48 2.33 38.59 24.16
C GLU A 48 1.18 37.57 24.28
N PRO A 49 -0.08 38.01 24.36
CA PRO A 49 -1.21 37.10 24.54
C PRO A 49 -1.28 36.13 23.36
N ALA A 50 -1.31 34.82 23.66
CA ALA A 50 -1.35 33.76 22.67
C ALA A 50 -2.43 34.04 21.61
N ASP A 51 -1.97 34.27 20.39
CA ASP A 51 -2.77 34.80 19.29
C ASP A 51 -3.86 33.80 18.87
N SER A 52 -5.13 34.21 18.94
CA SER A 52 -6.32 33.35 18.69
C SER A 52 -6.28 32.63 17.34
N SER A 53 -5.50 33.13 16.39
CA SER A 53 -5.26 32.53 15.06
C SER A 53 -4.53 31.18 15.16
N THR A 54 -3.55 31.05 16.07
CA THR A 54 -2.74 29.84 16.22
C THR A 54 -3.58 28.66 16.73
N ALA A 55 -4.51 28.93 17.65
CA ALA A 55 -5.42 27.91 18.19
C ALA A 55 -6.37 27.35 17.14
N MET A 56 -6.87 28.21 16.23
CA MET A 56 -7.77 27.78 15.15
C MET A 56 -7.04 26.90 14.14
N LYS A 57 -5.81 27.26 13.75
CA LYS A 57 -4.99 26.44 12.84
C LYS A 57 -4.72 25.05 13.40
N ALA A 58 -4.31 24.97 14.67
CA ALA A 58 -4.04 23.68 15.32
C ALA A 58 -5.27 22.76 15.34
N LYS A 59 -6.47 23.32 15.52
CA LYS A 59 -7.73 22.56 15.47
C LYS A 59 -8.02 22.01 14.08
N VAL A 60 -7.77 22.80 13.03
CA VAL A 60 -7.94 22.34 11.64
C VAL A 60 -6.94 21.24 11.31
N ASP A 61 -5.67 21.43 11.67
CA ASP A 61 -4.62 20.43 11.45
C ASP A 61 -4.96 19.10 12.15
N ALA A 62 -5.49 19.16 13.37
CA ALA A 62 -5.93 17.97 14.11
C ALA A 62 -7.08 17.23 13.41
N GLU A 63 -8.07 17.93 12.86
CA GLU A 63 -9.18 17.30 12.13
C GLU A 63 -8.71 16.67 10.81
N ILE A 64 -7.78 17.33 10.10
CA ILE A 64 -7.14 16.75 8.91
C ILE A 64 -6.42 15.45 9.27
N GLN A 65 -5.60 15.44 10.33
CA GLN A 65 -4.89 14.23 10.76
C GLN A 65 -5.84 13.11 11.18
N LYS A 66 -6.95 13.46 11.84
CA LYS A 66 -8.00 12.51 12.18
C LYS A 66 -8.63 11.90 10.92
N ARG A 67 -8.94 12.71 9.91
CA ARG A 67 -9.48 12.23 8.63
C ARG A 67 -8.51 11.33 7.88
N VAL A 68 -7.23 11.69 7.84
CA VAL A 68 -6.17 10.85 7.23
C VAL A 68 -6.13 9.46 7.86
N LYS A 69 -6.16 9.38 9.20
CA LYS A 69 -6.17 8.11 9.93
C LYS A 69 -7.42 7.27 9.64
N GLU A 70 -8.58 7.90 9.60
CA GLU A 70 -9.84 7.25 9.26
C GLU A 70 -9.78 6.64 7.85
N LEU A 71 -9.28 7.38 6.86
CA LEU A 71 -9.13 6.89 5.48
C LEU A 71 -8.15 5.71 5.39
N ILE A 72 -7.03 5.76 6.12
CA ILE A 72 -6.09 4.64 6.21
C ILE A 72 -6.77 3.41 6.79
N GLU A 73 -7.57 3.57 7.85
CA GLU A 73 -8.30 2.47 8.46
C GLU A 73 -9.33 1.87 7.50
N LEU A 74 -10.12 2.72 6.83
CA LEU A 74 -11.08 2.32 5.80
C LEU A 74 -10.40 1.51 4.68
N ILE A 75 -9.23 1.94 4.20
CA ILE A 75 -8.46 1.20 3.18
C ILE A 75 -8.07 -0.21 3.68
N ASN A 76 -7.81 -0.38 4.98
CA ASN A 76 -7.41 -1.67 5.54
C ASN A 76 -8.58 -2.58 5.92
N GLN A 77 -9.82 -2.09 5.94
CA GLN A 77 -10.98 -2.92 6.25
C GLN A 77 -11.02 -4.11 5.27
N GLU A 78 -10.87 -5.32 5.79
CA GLU A 78 -11.05 -6.51 4.97
C GLU A 78 -12.52 -6.61 4.55
N PRO A 79 -12.81 -6.94 3.28
CA PRO A 79 -14.18 -7.29 2.93
C PRO A 79 -14.56 -8.47 3.81
N ASN A 80 -15.65 -8.34 4.56
CA ASN A 80 -16.12 -9.33 5.53
C ASN A 80 -16.72 -10.56 4.83
N VAL A 81 -15.98 -11.15 3.89
CA VAL A 81 -16.49 -12.09 2.89
C VAL A 81 -15.48 -13.22 2.71
N LEU A 82 -15.47 -14.17 3.66
CA LEU A 82 -15.17 -15.55 3.32
C LEU A 82 -16.39 -16.10 2.58
N MET A 83 -16.37 -16.16 1.25
CA MET A 83 -17.45 -16.81 0.49
C MET A 83 -16.97 -17.91 -0.45
N VAL A 84 -17.54 -19.08 -0.23
CA VAL A 84 -17.89 -20.04 -1.28
C VAL A 84 -19.05 -19.40 -2.04
N ASN A 85 -18.89 -19.08 -3.32
CA ASN A 85 -20.00 -18.57 -4.15
C ASN A 85 -20.92 -19.76 -4.49
N PRO A 86 -22.06 -19.93 -3.79
CA PRO A 86 -22.89 -21.13 -3.98
C PRO A 86 -23.74 -21.04 -5.26
N LYS A 87 -23.80 -19.85 -5.88
CA LYS A 87 -24.57 -19.56 -7.10
C LYS A 87 -23.68 -19.36 -8.32
N ALA A 88 -22.37 -19.60 -8.21
CA ALA A 88 -21.48 -19.58 -9.36
C ALA A 88 -21.98 -20.60 -10.40
N VAL A 89 -22.55 -20.10 -11.50
CA VAL A 89 -23.02 -20.96 -12.57
C VAL A 89 -21.82 -21.32 -13.43
N VAL A 90 -21.55 -22.62 -13.49
CA VAL A 90 -20.62 -23.19 -14.45
C VAL A 90 -21.32 -23.15 -15.80
N VAL A 91 -21.01 -22.13 -16.62
CA VAL A 91 -21.54 -22.06 -17.99
C VAL A 91 -20.77 -23.07 -18.82
N LYS A 92 -21.48 -24.10 -19.26
CA LYS A 92 -20.98 -25.10 -20.20
C LYS A 92 -21.36 -24.64 -21.59
N ASP A 93 -20.39 -24.49 -22.48
CA ASP A 93 -20.66 -24.32 -23.91
C ASP A 93 -21.50 -25.50 -24.43
N GLU A 94 -22.32 -25.29 -25.47
CA GLU A 94 -23.15 -26.36 -26.07
C GLU A 94 -22.32 -27.58 -26.51
N ASN A 95 -21.05 -27.35 -26.85
CA ASN A 95 -20.10 -28.39 -27.26
C ASN A 95 -19.20 -28.88 -26.10
N TRP A 96 -19.48 -28.49 -24.86
CA TRP A 96 -18.66 -28.86 -23.71
C TRP A 96 -18.76 -30.36 -23.46
N ARG A 97 -17.61 -31.04 -23.51
CA ARG A 97 -17.48 -32.44 -23.09
C ARG A 97 -16.78 -32.50 -21.73
N PRO A 98 -17.29 -33.33 -20.78
CA PRO A 98 -16.67 -33.49 -19.46
C PRO A 98 -15.28 -34.11 -19.53
N TYR A 99 -14.96 -34.78 -20.64
CA TYR A 99 -13.64 -35.34 -20.91
C TYR A 99 -13.13 -34.86 -22.27
N THR A 100 -11.84 -34.56 -22.34
CA THR A 100 -11.11 -34.37 -23.58
C THR A 100 -10.95 -35.70 -24.33
N PRO A 101 -10.63 -35.72 -25.63
CA PRO A 101 -10.44 -36.96 -26.40
C PRO A 101 -9.38 -37.92 -25.84
N ASP A 102 -8.45 -37.44 -25.02
CA ASP A 102 -7.44 -38.22 -24.30
C ASP A 102 -7.92 -38.73 -22.92
N GLY A 103 -9.20 -38.57 -22.58
CA GLY A 103 -9.82 -39.12 -21.37
C GLY A 103 -9.59 -38.32 -20.07
N LYS A 104 -9.01 -37.11 -20.16
CA LYS A 104 -8.81 -36.23 -19.00
C LYS A 104 -10.04 -35.38 -18.73
N TYR A 105 -10.26 -35.04 -17.46
CA TYR A 105 -11.39 -34.20 -17.07
C TYR A 105 -11.19 -32.78 -17.61
N ASN A 106 -12.19 -32.27 -18.32
CA ASN A 106 -12.14 -30.95 -18.92
C ASN A 106 -12.35 -29.87 -17.84
N GLN A 107 -11.28 -29.14 -17.52
CA GLN A 107 -11.31 -28.03 -16.55
C GLN A 107 -11.64 -26.68 -17.21
N ASP A 108 -11.89 -26.64 -18.52
CA ASP A 108 -12.18 -25.42 -19.29
C ASP A 108 -13.63 -24.96 -19.13
N PHE A 109 -14.14 -24.92 -17.90
CA PHE A 109 -15.43 -24.30 -17.64
C PHE A 109 -15.26 -22.81 -17.32
N LYS A 110 -16.10 -21.98 -17.95
CA LYS A 110 -16.13 -20.56 -17.66
C LYS A 110 -17.04 -20.33 -16.46
N VAL A 111 -16.45 -20.02 -15.31
CA VAL A 111 -17.20 -19.50 -14.17
C VAL A 111 -17.47 -18.03 -14.44
N ILE A 112 -18.73 -17.70 -14.70
CA ILE A 112 -19.17 -16.30 -14.69
C ILE A 112 -19.43 -15.96 -13.21
N PRO A 113 -18.70 -15.00 -12.62
CA PRO A 113 -19.02 -14.53 -11.30
C PRO A 113 -20.45 -13.97 -11.33
N ASP A 114 -21.32 -14.43 -10.44
CA ASP A 114 -22.61 -13.78 -10.21
C ASP A 114 -22.35 -12.43 -9.55
N ASP A 115 -22.20 -11.38 -10.37
CA ASP A 115 -22.08 -9.99 -9.97
C ASP A 115 -23.39 -9.43 -9.39
N SER A 116 -24.51 -10.13 -9.62
CA SER A 116 -25.82 -9.88 -8.99
C SER A 116 -25.90 -10.32 -7.52
N SER A 117 -24.91 -11.05 -6.99
CA SER A 117 -24.85 -11.34 -5.55
C SER A 117 -24.63 -10.05 -4.77
N PRO A 118 -25.49 -9.73 -3.76
CA PRO A 118 -25.35 -8.52 -2.96
C PRO A 118 -23.99 -8.44 -2.24
N GLU A 119 -23.39 -9.58 -1.91
CA GLU A 119 -22.09 -9.70 -1.26
C GLU A 119 -20.92 -9.41 -2.22
N VAL A 120 -20.98 -9.92 -3.47
CA VAL A 120 -20.00 -9.59 -4.52
C VAL A 120 -20.09 -8.12 -4.89
N SER A 121 -21.30 -7.59 -5.01
CA SER A 121 -21.57 -6.16 -5.19
C SER A 121 -21.00 -5.32 -4.05
N GLN A 122 -21.14 -5.77 -2.79
CA GLN A 122 -20.58 -5.11 -1.62
C GLN A 122 -19.03 -5.13 -1.63
N ALA A 123 -18.42 -6.27 -1.94
CA ALA A 123 -16.97 -6.40 -2.03
C ALA A 123 -16.38 -5.51 -3.13
N LEU A 124 -17.01 -5.49 -4.31
CA LEU A 124 -16.60 -4.60 -5.41
C LEU A 124 -16.72 -3.13 -5.01
N LYS A 125 -17.79 -2.78 -4.29
CA LYS A 125 -17.99 -1.42 -3.76
C LYS A 125 -16.91 -1.04 -2.75
N ILE A 126 -16.46 -1.97 -1.90
CA ILE A 126 -15.33 -1.73 -0.98
C ILE A 126 -14.05 -1.46 -1.78
N GLU A 127 -13.74 -2.24 -2.82
CA GLU A 127 -12.56 -1.99 -3.66
C GLU A 127 -12.62 -0.63 -4.37
N GLN A 128 -13.77 -0.28 -4.96
CA GLN A 128 -13.98 1.03 -5.56
C GLN A 128 -13.83 2.16 -4.53
N ASN A 129 -14.31 1.94 -3.31
CA ASN A 129 -14.14 2.89 -2.23
C ASN A 129 -12.67 3.06 -1.82
N ARG A 130 -11.82 2.01 -1.86
CA ARG A 130 -10.38 2.16 -1.58
C ARG A 130 -9.71 3.13 -2.54
N GLN A 131 -10.05 3.07 -3.82
CA GLN A 131 -9.54 4.06 -4.78
C GLN A 131 -10.03 5.46 -4.46
N LYS A 132 -11.31 5.62 -4.10
CA LYS A 132 -11.88 6.90 -3.70
C LYS A 132 -11.18 7.48 -2.46
N TRP A 133 -10.95 6.66 -1.43
CA TRP A 133 -10.24 7.06 -0.21
C TRP A 133 -8.77 7.39 -0.49
N THR A 134 -8.13 6.65 -1.39
CA THR A 134 -6.77 6.94 -1.85
C THR A 134 -6.71 8.29 -2.56
N ASN A 135 -7.65 8.58 -3.46
CA ASN A 135 -7.74 9.88 -4.12
C ASN A 135 -8.02 11.01 -3.12
N GLU A 136 -8.82 10.75 -2.09
CA GLU A 136 -9.04 11.71 -1.01
C GLU A 136 -7.76 12.00 -0.22
N LEU A 137 -6.95 10.98 0.09
CA LEU A 137 -5.63 11.18 0.70
C LEU A 137 -4.70 12.02 -0.19
N VAL A 138 -4.75 11.82 -1.51
CA VAL A 138 -4.01 12.65 -2.47
C VAL A 138 -4.49 14.10 -2.46
N MET A 139 -5.81 14.33 -2.41
CA MET A 139 -6.37 15.69 -2.31
C MET A 139 -6.01 16.39 -1.00
N ILE A 140 -5.86 15.65 0.11
CA ILE A 140 -5.35 16.21 1.37
C ILE A 140 -3.91 16.70 1.19
N GLY A 141 -3.07 15.98 0.45
CA GLY A 141 -1.72 16.42 0.07
C GLY A 141 -0.67 16.21 1.17
N LEU A 142 0.22 17.21 1.35
CA LEU A 142 1.36 17.14 2.27
C LEU A 142 1.01 16.71 3.72
N PRO A 143 -0.11 17.16 4.33
CA PRO A 143 -0.50 16.70 5.66
C PRO A 143 -0.70 15.19 5.79
N ALA A 144 -1.00 14.47 4.70
CA ALA A 144 -1.19 13.02 4.74
C ALA A 144 0.12 12.23 4.71
N VAL A 145 1.22 12.83 4.25
CA VAL A 145 2.51 12.15 3.98
C VAL A 145 3.06 11.39 5.20
N PRO A 146 3.10 11.95 6.43
CA PRO A 146 3.68 11.24 7.57
C PRO A 146 2.94 9.94 7.92
N GLU A 147 1.61 9.97 7.93
CA GLU A 147 0.79 8.78 8.24
C GLU A 147 0.78 7.78 7.08
N LEU A 148 0.84 8.24 5.83
CA LEU A 148 1.02 7.38 4.66
C LEU A 148 2.36 6.65 4.67
N ILE A 149 3.46 7.35 5.01
CA ILE A 149 4.78 6.73 5.20
C ILE A 149 4.67 5.65 6.27
N LYS A 150 4.03 5.96 7.41
CA LYS A 150 3.81 5.00 8.49
C LYS A 150 3.05 3.75 8.02
N ALA A 151 1.91 3.93 7.36
CA ALA A 151 1.09 2.83 6.88
C ALA A 151 1.79 2.00 5.78
N SER A 152 2.59 2.63 4.91
CA SER A 152 3.33 1.95 3.84
C SER A 152 4.45 1.04 4.36
N LEU A 153 5.01 1.35 5.51
CA LEU A 153 6.11 0.60 6.13
C LEU A 153 5.65 -0.53 7.05
N ASP A 154 4.36 -0.57 7.37
CA ASP A 154 3.73 -1.63 8.14
C ASP A 154 3.50 -2.88 7.26
N THR A 155 4.44 -3.82 7.30
CA THR A 155 4.48 -5.00 6.43
C THR A 155 3.26 -5.92 6.56
N GLY A 156 2.51 -5.84 7.66
CA GLY A 156 1.29 -6.61 7.88
C GLY A 156 0.10 -6.16 7.03
N ARG A 157 0.16 -4.97 6.40
CA ARG A 157 -0.94 -4.44 5.61
C ARG A 157 -0.96 -5.03 4.20
N LYS A 158 -2.11 -5.61 3.84
CA LYS A 158 -2.36 -6.18 2.50
C LYS A 158 -2.45 -5.10 1.42
N TYR A 159 -2.99 -3.93 1.77
CA TYR A 159 -3.37 -2.88 0.83
C TYR A 159 -2.31 -1.76 0.68
N ARG A 160 -1.04 -2.06 1.01
CA ARG A 160 0.05 -1.07 1.01
C ARG A 160 0.27 -0.35 -0.32
N TYR A 161 -0.03 -0.99 -1.44
CA TYR A 161 0.16 -0.37 -2.75
C TYR A 161 -0.65 0.91 -2.92
N PHE A 162 -1.83 1.04 -2.29
CA PHE A 162 -2.61 2.29 -2.31
C PHE A 162 -1.86 3.44 -1.64
N TYR A 163 -1.15 3.17 -0.53
CA TYR A 163 -0.35 4.19 0.15
C TYR A 163 0.85 4.62 -0.70
N ILE A 164 1.53 3.66 -1.33
CA ILE A 164 2.65 3.95 -2.23
C ILE A 164 2.19 4.77 -3.44
N THR A 165 1.03 4.42 -4.02
CA THR A 165 0.41 5.21 -5.09
C THR A 165 0.07 6.63 -4.62
N ALA A 166 -0.56 6.79 -3.46
CA ALA A 166 -0.87 8.12 -2.91
C ALA A 166 0.39 8.95 -2.67
N LEU A 167 1.43 8.36 -2.07
CA LEU A 167 2.72 9.04 -1.84
C LEU A 167 3.36 9.50 -3.17
N GLY A 168 3.33 8.65 -4.19
CA GLY A 168 3.80 9.01 -5.53
C GLY A 168 3.03 10.20 -6.12
N LEU A 169 1.70 10.20 -5.99
CA LEU A 169 0.84 11.27 -6.53
C LEU A 169 0.94 12.58 -5.75
N ILE A 170 1.20 12.53 -4.43
CA ILE A 170 1.47 13.73 -3.61
C ILE A 170 2.81 14.36 -3.97
N LYS A 171 3.76 13.57 -4.49
CA LYS A 171 5.08 14.01 -4.96
C LYS A 171 5.98 14.63 -3.87
N ASP A 172 5.76 14.28 -2.60
CA ASP A 172 6.67 14.69 -1.51
C ASP A 172 7.93 13.82 -1.52
N VAL A 173 9.07 14.47 -1.73
CA VAL A 173 10.41 13.87 -1.74
C VAL A 173 10.71 13.10 -0.45
N LYS A 174 10.13 13.50 0.70
CA LYS A 174 10.27 12.80 1.99
C LYS A 174 9.70 11.38 1.98
N ALA A 175 8.83 11.04 1.04
CA ALA A 175 8.26 9.70 0.90
C ALA A 175 9.24 8.69 0.28
N THR A 176 10.31 9.17 -0.36
CA THR A 176 11.22 8.33 -1.15
C THR A 176 11.78 7.12 -0.39
N PRO A 177 12.27 7.23 0.86
CA PRO A 177 12.82 6.06 1.55
C PRO A 177 11.78 4.96 1.79
N ALA A 178 10.53 5.34 2.04
CA ALA A 178 9.44 4.37 2.23
C ALA A 178 9.12 3.63 0.93
N ILE A 179 9.11 4.34 -0.20
CA ILE A 179 8.89 3.76 -1.52
C ILE A 179 10.06 2.86 -1.94
N LEU A 180 11.31 3.27 -1.68
CA LEU A 180 12.49 2.44 -1.91
C LEU A 180 12.46 1.15 -1.09
N LYS A 181 12.06 1.23 0.18
CA LYS A 181 11.88 0.02 1.00
C LYS A 181 10.80 -0.90 0.42
N TYR A 182 9.66 -0.36 -0.01
CA TYR A 182 8.61 -1.15 -0.67
C TYR A 182 9.08 -1.80 -1.97
N TYR A 183 9.90 -1.10 -2.77
CA TYR A 183 10.58 -1.66 -3.94
C TYR A 183 11.47 -2.84 -3.55
N GLN A 184 12.37 -2.63 -2.58
CA GLN A 184 13.34 -3.62 -2.12
C GLN A 184 12.65 -4.91 -1.66
N GLU A 185 11.53 -4.80 -0.94
CA GLU A 185 10.71 -5.97 -0.58
C GLU A 185 10.20 -6.72 -1.82
N GLY A 186 9.82 -6.01 -2.89
CA GLY A 186 9.46 -6.61 -4.18
C GLY A 186 10.64 -7.36 -4.83
N ILE A 187 11.85 -6.80 -4.79
CA ILE A 187 13.07 -7.49 -5.25
C ILE A 187 13.28 -8.78 -4.46
N ASP A 188 13.15 -8.72 -3.13
CA ASP A 188 13.41 -9.87 -2.27
C ASP A 188 12.35 -10.96 -2.43
N GLN A 189 11.08 -10.59 -2.66
CA GLN A 189 10.02 -11.53 -3.06
C GLN A 189 10.32 -12.20 -4.41
N GLU A 190 10.84 -11.47 -5.39
CA GLU A 190 11.23 -12.06 -6.67
C GLU A 190 12.38 -13.07 -6.51
N LYS A 191 13.37 -12.77 -5.66
CA LYS A 191 14.45 -13.70 -5.33
C LYS A 191 13.92 -14.97 -4.65
N LEU A 192 12.96 -14.81 -3.73
CA LEU A 192 12.30 -15.93 -3.06
C LEU A 192 11.50 -16.78 -4.05
N ALA A 193 10.76 -16.16 -4.98
CA ALA A 193 10.07 -16.91 -6.03
C ALA A 193 11.05 -17.76 -6.86
N LYS A 194 12.19 -17.19 -7.26
CA LYS A 194 13.24 -17.92 -7.99
C LYS A 194 13.85 -19.09 -7.19
N SER A 195 13.94 -18.98 -5.86
CA SER A 195 14.41 -20.11 -5.04
C SER A 195 13.34 -21.19 -4.90
N MET A 196 12.07 -20.82 -4.81
CA MET A 196 10.94 -21.76 -4.77
C MET A 196 10.76 -22.54 -6.08
N GLU A 197 10.99 -21.91 -7.24
CA GLU A 197 11.00 -22.59 -8.55
C GLU A 197 12.01 -23.74 -8.56
N LYS A 198 13.20 -23.55 -7.95
CA LYS A 198 14.24 -24.60 -7.86
C LYS A 198 13.85 -25.77 -6.95
N MET A 199 12.92 -25.55 -6.03
CA MET A 199 12.40 -26.57 -5.10
C MET A 199 11.12 -27.24 -5.62
N ALA A 200 10.76 -27.06 -6.89
CA ALA A 200 9.55 -27.59 -7.53
C ALA A 200 8.21 -27.08 -6.93
N ALA A 201 8.23 -25.99 -6.14
CA ALA A 201 7.02 -25.29 -5.68
C ALA A 201 6.53 -24.27 -6.73
N VAL A 202 6.28 -24.74 -7.96
CA VAL A 202 6.12 -23.89 -9.14
C VAL A 202 4.91 -22.95 -9.04
N GLU A 203 3.77 -23.43 -8.54
CA GLU A 203 2.54 -22.63 -8.45
C GLU A 203 2.66 -21.47 -7.45
N ASP A 204 3.20 -21.74 -6.26
CA ASP A 204 3.42 -20.72 -5.24
C ASP A 204 4.48 -19.71 -5.68
N ALA A 205 5.52 -20.17 -6.38
CA ALA A 205 6.54 -19.31 -6.93
C ALA A 205 6.00 -18.36 -8.01
N GLU A 206 5.13 -18.85 -8.90
CA GLU A 206 4.50 -18.01 -9.93
C GLU A 206 3.63 -16.92 -9.30
N ALA A 207 2.84 -17.27 -8.28
CA ALA A 207 2.01 -16.31 -7.55
C ALA A 207 2.86 -15.23 -6.86
N LEU A 208 3.93 -15.63 -6.18
CA LEU A 208 4.85 -14.72 -5.50
C LEU A 208 5.59 -13.80 -6.49
N ARG A 209 5.98 -14.32 -7.65
CA ARG A 209 6.62 -13.55 -8.72
C ARG A 209 5.69 -12.48 -9.29
N LYS A 210 4.41 -12.80 -9.51
CA LYS A 210 3.41 -11.82 -9.98
C LYS A 210 3.24 -10.68 -8.98
N GLU A 211 3.18 -11.01 -7.69
CA GLU A 211 3.11 -10.03 -6.62
C GLU A 211 4.37 -9.15 -6.57
N ALA A 212 5.56 -9.75 -6.68
CA ALA A 212 6.82 -9.02 -6.73
C ALA A 212 6.89 -8.03 -7.91
N ILE A 213 6.50 -8.46 -9.12
CA ILE A 213 6.44 -7.62 -10.31
C ILE A 213 5.46 -6.46 -10.09
N PHE A 214 4.28 -6.74 -9.53
CA PHE A 214 3.29 -5.72 -9.21
C PHE A 214 3.84 -4.67 -8.24
N ARG A 215 4.46 -5.10 -7.13
CA ARG A 215 5.05 -4.21 -6.13
C ARG A 215 6.13 -3.30 -6.73
N LYS A 216 7.06 -3.87 -7.50
CA LYS A 216 8.10 -3.09 -8.18
C LYS A 216 7.48 -2.09 -9.15
N GLY A 217 6.48 -2.51 -9.94
CA GLY A 217 5.78 -1.62 -10.86
C GLY A 217 5.17 -0.40 -10.16
N VAL A 218 4.47 -0.62 -9.04
CA VAL A 218 3.88 0.47 -8.23
C VAL A 218 4.96 1.39 -7.65
N ALA A 219 6.05 0.83 -7.13
CA ALA A 219 7.15 1.63 -6.57
C ALA A 219 7.85 2.47 -7.64
N ILE A 220 8.14 1.89 -8.80
CA ILE A 220 8.76 2.56 -9.94
C ILE A 220 7.90 3.73 -10.39
N GLU A 221 6.59 3.54 -10.52
CA GLU A 221 5.66 4.61 -10.91
C GLU A 221 5.65 5.75 -9.88
N ALA A 222 5.55 5.42 -8.59
CA ALA A 222 5.60 6.42 -7.53
C ALA A 222 6.93 7.21 -7.51
N LEU A 223 8.07 6.53 -7.75
CA LEU A 223 9.38 7.16 -7.86
C LEU A 223 9.49 8.05 -9.10
N LYS A 224 8.88 7.68 -10.23
CA LYS A 224 8.79 8.55 -11.42
C LYS A 224 8.04 9.84 -11.10
N ASN A 225 6.91 9.73 -10.41
CA ASN A 225 6.10 10.90 -10.07
C ASN A 225 6.83 11.87 -9.13
N ILE A 226 7.56 11.36 -8.13
CA ILE A 226 8.33 12.19 -7.19
C ILE A 226 9.55 12.82 -7.87
N SER A 227 10.29 12.04 -8.66
CA SER A 227 11.58 12.48 -9.21
C SER A 227 11.48 13.26 -10.53
N GLY A 228 10.39 13.07 -11.29
CA GLY A 228 10.28 13.49 -12.67
C GLY A 228 11.24 12.76 -13.63
N LYS A 229 11.87 11.66 -13.19
CA LYS A 229 12.86 10.87 -13.95
C LYS A 229 12.37 9.45 -14.15
N ASP A 230 12.88 8.77 -15.17
CA ASP A 230 12.61 7.36 -15.42
C ASP A 230 13.92 6.55 -15.45
N PHE A 231 14.20 5.82 -14.37
CA PHE A 231 15.34 4.88 -14.32
C PHE A 231 14.93 3.42 -14.59
N GLY A 232 13.67 3.16 -14.95
CA GLY A 232 13.15 1.80 -15.13
C GLY A 232 13.21 0.96 -13.86
N ASP A 233 13.44 -0.35 -14.04
CA ASP A 233 13.61 -1.34 -12.96
C ASP A 233 15.09 -1.42 -12.49
N ASP A 234 15.74 -0.27 -12.33
CA ASP A 234 17.12 -0.16 -11.84
C ASP A 234 17.15 0.46 -10.43
N TYR A 235 17.01 -0.41 -9.43
CA TYR A 235 17.00 -0.02 -8.02
C TYR A 235 18.25 0.77 -7.60
N ALA A 236 19.43 0.42 -8.13
CA ALA A 236 20.67 1.10 -7.78
C ALA A 236 20.67 2.56 -8.25
N LYS A 237 20.12 2.83 -9.44
CA LYS A 237 19.93 4.21 -9.92
C LYS A 237 18.94 4.99 -9.06
N TRP A 238 17.84 4.36 -8.65
CA TRP A 238 16.86 4.97 -7.76
C TRP A 238 17.46 5.32 -6.39
N GLU A 239 18.21 4.39 -5.81
CA GLU A 239 18.89 4.60 -4.53
C GLU A 239 19.97 5.69 -4.63
N GLN A 240 20.76 5.70 -5.71
CA GLN A 240 21.78 6.73 -5.95
C GLN A 240 21.15 8.12 -6.12
N TRP A 241 20.07 8.22 -6.89
CA TRP A 241 19.31 9.46 -7.02
C TRP A 241 18.82 9.96 -5.67
N TRP A 242 18.29 9.07 -4.82
CA TRP A 242 17.87 9.44 -3.48
C TRP A 242 19.04 9.93 -2.62
N LYS A 243 20.18 9.23 -2.61
CA LYS A 243 21.38 9.67 -1.87
C LYS A 243 21.85 11.06 -2.27
N ASP A 244 21.74 11.40 -3.56
CA ASP A 244 22.11 12.73 -4.05
C ASP A 244 21.06 13.80 -3.73
N MET A 245 19.79 13.43 -3.59
CA MET A 245 18.73 14.31 -3.11
C MET A 245 18.80 14.54 -1.60
N GLU A 246 19.07 13.49 -0.81
CA GLU A 246 19.19 13.55 0.64
C GLU A 246 20.28 14.54 1.08
N LYS A 247 21.42 14.56 0.37
CA LYS A 247 22.48 15.57 0.59
C LYS A 247 22.01 17.02 0.43
N LYS A 248 20.99 17.27 -0.40
CA LYS A 248 20.45 18.61 -0.68
C LYS A 248 19.38 19.04 0.31
N ILE A 249 18.51 18.11 0.71
CA ILE A 249 17.34 18.39 1.57
C ILE A 249 17.64 18.16 3.06
N GLY A 250 18.72 17.47 3.39
CA GLY A 250 19.04 17.01 4.73
C GLY A 250 18.46 15.61 5.02
N PRO A 251 18.89 14.98 6.13
CA PRO A 251 18.41 13.65 6.50
C PRO A 251 16.90 13.69 6.77
N VAL A 252 16.16 12.79 6.13
CA VAL A 252 14.74 12.59 6.43
C VAL A 252 14.63 11.54 7.51
N GLU A 253 14.20 11.96 8.70
CA GLU A 253 13.88 11.01 9.77
C GLU A 253 12.61 10.24 9.39
N LEU A 254 12.78 8.99 8.97
CA LEU A 254 11.66 8.08 8.89
C LEU A 254 11.11 7.85 10.29
N PRO A 255 9.77 7.81 10.47
CA PRO A 255 9.22 7.32 11.71
C PRO A 255 9.84 5.95 11.96
N LYS A 256 10.47 5.79 13.13
CA LYS A 256 10.95 4.48 13.59
C LYS A 256 9.72 3.61 13.75
N LEU A 257 9.32 2.94 12.67
CA LEU A 257 8.42 1.82 12.75
C LEU A 257 9.23 0.71 13.38
N TYR A 258 9.18 0.75 14.71
CA TYR A 258 9.54 -0.31 15.61
C TYR A 258 11.05 -0.65 15.68
N GLU A 259 11.73 -0.32 16.77
CA GLU A 259 11.93 -1.31 17.84
C GLU A 259 10.62 -2.02 18.23
N ILE A 260 10.21 -3.04 17.45
CA ILE A 260 9.31 -4.05 18.02
C ILE A 260 10.19 -4.69 19.09
N LYS A 261 9.90 -4.48 20.38
CA LYS A 261 10.32 -5.41 21.42
C LYS A 261 9.93 -6.78 20.89
N GLY A 262 10.90 -7.53 20.37
CA GLY A 262 10.68 -8.92 20.04
C GLY A 262 10.12 -9.54 21.30
N THR A 263 8.82 -9.84 21.29
CA THR A 263 8.25 -10.78 22.22
C THR A 263 8.88 -12.12 21.86
N ASN A 264 10.12 -12.30 22.31
CA ASN A 264 10.70 -13.58 22.69
C ASN A 264 9.96 -14.14 23.92
N GLU A 265 8.65 -13.89 24.03
CA GLU A 265 7.79 -14.81 24.76
C GLU A 265 7.68 -16.03 23.87
N LYS A 266 8.62 -16.95 24.11
CA LYS A 266 8.45 -18.38 23.88
C LYS A 266 6.95 -18.68 24.03
N PRO A 267 6.28 -19.33 23.07
CA PRO A 267 4.94 -19.83 23.32
C PRO A 267 5.04 -20.68 24.60
N SER A 268 4.40 -20.21 25.66
CA SER A 268 4.23 -21.00 26.87
C SER A 268 3.31 -22.13 26.45
N THR A 269 3.92 -23.23 26.01
CA THR A 269 3.27 -24.51 25.86
C THR A 269 2.90 -24.98 27.27
N GLN A 270 1.88 -24.36 27.86
CA GLN A 270 1.08 -25.02 28.88
C GLN A 270 0.22 -26.03 28.15
N PHE A 271 0.80 -27.21 27.97
CA PHE A 271 0.05 -28.44 27.78
C PHE A 271 -0.90 -28.55 28.96
N VAL A 272 -2.18 -28.28 28.75
CA VAL A 272 -3.22 -28.67 29.69
C VAL A 272 -3.43 -30.17 29.45
N PRO A 273 -3.04 -31.07 30.38
CA PRO A 273 -3.33 -32.48 30.21
C PRO A 273 -4.85 -32.64 30.22
N ALA A 274 -5.39 -33.21 29.14
CA ALA A 274 -6.78 -33.61 29.06
C ALA A 274 -7.09 -34.54 30.23
N THR A 275 -7.92 -34.06 31.15
CA THR A 275 -8.45 -34.87 32.25
C THR A 275 -9.47 -35.81 31.64
N VAL A 276 -9.02 -37.02 31.31
CA VAL A 276 -9.91 -38.11 30.88
C VAL A 276 -10.78 -38.46 32.08
N SER A 277 -12.06 -38.07 32.02
CA SER A 277 -13.07 -38.54 32.96
C SER A 277 -13.24 -40.05 32.79
N PRO A 278 -13.19 -40.84 33.88
CA PRO A 278 -13.45 -42.27 33.80
C PRO A 278 -14.94 -42.49 33.51
N ALA A 279 -15.21 -43.22 32.42
CA ALA A 279 -16.54 -43.72 32.10
C ALA A 279 -17.02 -44.60 33.26
N GLY A 280 -18.08 -44.14 33.92
CA GLY A 280 -18.79 -44.90 34.94
C GLY A 280 -19.30 -46.22 34.37
N GLY A 281 -18.94 -47.30 35.04
CA GLY A 281 -19.59 -48.59 34.84
C GLY A 281 -21.07 -48.49 35.22
N SER A 282 -21.92 -49.10 34.39
CA SER A 282 -23.28 -49.48 34.79
C SER A 282 -23.40 -50.98 34.65
N THR A 283 -23.60 -51.62 35.79
CA THR A 283 -23.89 -53.03 35.99
C THR A 283 -25.30 -53.40 35.53
N ALA A 284 -25.42 -54.60 34.98
CA ALA A 284 -26.47 -55.60 35.13
C ALA A 284 -27.96 -55.19 35.06
N LYS A 285 -28.68 -55.78 34.09
CA LYS A 285 -29.57 -56.93 34.34
C LYS A 285 -29.89 -57.66 33.03
#